data_AF-A0A427B491-F1
#
_entry.id   AF-A0A427B491-F1
#
_cell.length_a   1.000
_cell.length_b   1.000
_cell.length_c   1.000
_cell.angle_alpha   90.00
_cell.angle_beta   90.00
_cell.angle_gamma   90.00
#
_symmetry.space_group_name_H-M   'P 1'
#
loop_
_entity.id
_entity.type
_entity.pdbx_description
1 polymer ?
#
loop_
_entity_poly.entity_id
_entity_poly.type
_entity_poly.pdbx_seq_one_letter_code
_entity_poly.pdbx_strand_id
1 'polypeptide(L)'
;LNFRYHYNVADVRLAQHIEKGNEDSLFISCVASCSNLWALIMDAGTGFTSQVYEMSPNFLHKEWIMDQWDKNYYITALAGTNSGSSLVVMSKGKFSESFPFKWINKKWREGFYVTSLATAGSRWGVVMSRNAGFSDQVTFYSFLLSFFAFL
;
A
#
# COMPACT_ATOMS: atom_id res chain seq x y z
N LEU A 1 -13.40 2.10 19.55
CA LEU A 1 -12.79 2.37 18.22
C LEU A 1 -11.99 3.65 18.36
N ASN A 2 -10.67 3.55 18.40
CA ASN A 2 -9.78 4.70 18.52
C ASN A 2 -9.22 4.99 17.13
N PHE A 3 -9.78 6.00 16.47
CA PHE A 3 -9.38 6.41 15.13
C PHE A 3 -9.04 7.90 15.11
N ARG A 4 -8.10 8.28 14.25
CA ARG A 4 -7.68 9.67 14.03
C ARG A 4 -7.69 9.96 12.54
N TYR A 5 -8.30 11.07 12.16
CA TYR A 5 -8.30 11.53 10.78
C TYR A 5 -7.67 12.91 10.69
N HIS A 6 -6.86 13.11 9.66
CA HIS A 6 -6.32 14.40 9.27
C HIS A 6 -6.61 14.63 7.80
N TYR A 7 -6.95 15.86 7.44
CA TYR A 7 -7.23 16.29 6.07
C TYR A 7 -6.59 17.66 5.84
N ASN A 8 -6.40 18.06 4.58
CA ASN A 8 -5.68 19.28 4.21
C ASN A 8 -4.26 19.35 4.79
N VAL A 9 -3.59 18.20 4.89
CA VAL A 9 -2.23 18.11 5.39
C VAL A 9 -1.27 18.41 4.24
N ALA A 10 -0.39 19.39 4.42
CA ALA A 10 0.72 19.64 3.49
C ALA A 10 1.87 18.66 3.74
N ASP A 11 2.69 18.37 2.72
CA ASP A 11 3.82 17.42 2.77
C ASP A 11 4.68 17.58 4.03
N VAL A 12 5.05 18.83 4.35
CA VAL A 12 5.92 19.18 5.49
C VAL A 12 5.34 18.83 6.87
N ARG A 13 4.02 18.65 6.96
CA ARG A 13 3.32 18.31 8.22
C ARG A 13 2.93 16.84 8.29
N LEU A 14 3.06 16.11 7.19
CA LEU A 14 2.63 14.72 7.12
C LEU A 14 3.35 13.85 8.14
N ALA A 15 4.68 13.96 8.22
CA ALA A 15 5.50 13.21 9.17
C ALA A 15 5.07 13.46 10.63
N GLN A 16 4.85 14.72 11.00
CA GLN A 16 4.42 15.10 12.35
C GLN A 16 3.08 14.46 12.74
N HIS A 17 2.11 14.42 11.82
CA HIS A 17 0.82 13.79 12.08
C HIS A 17 0.93 12.27 12.25
N ILE A 18 1.80 11.63 11.46
CA ILE A 18 2.05 10.19 11.55
C ILE A 18 2.79 9.84 12.84
N GLU A 19 3.83 10.58 13.20
CA GLU A 19 4.59 10.37 14.45
C GLU A 19 3.68 10.45 15.68
N LYS A 20 2.86 11.50 15.75
CA LYS A 20 1.88 11.65 16.85
C LYS A 20 0.84 10.52 16.87
N GLY A 21 0.45 9.99 15.72
CA GLY A 21 -0.44 8.83 15.65
C GLY A 21 0.25 7.55 16.15
N ASN A 22 1.53 7.36 15.78
CA ASN A 22 2.32 6.21 16.19
C ASN A 22 2.58 6.20 17.71
N GLU A 23 2.79 7.36 18.34
CA GLU A 23 2.88 7.50 19.80
C GLU A 23 1.62 6.95 20.51
N ASP A 24 0.46 7.11 19.88
CA ASP A 24 -0.82 6.60 20.37
C ASP A 24 -1.14 5.17 19.89
N SER A 25 -0.14 4.45 19.35
CA SER A 25 -0.29 3.10 18.78
C SER A 25 -1.35 3.01 17.66
N LEU A 26 -1.52 4.09 16.89
CA LEU A 26 -2.38 4.11 15.71
C LEU A 26 -1.54 3.82 14.47
N PHE A 27 -2.08 3.01 13.56
CA PHE A 27 -1.46 2.76 12.25
C PHE A 27 -2.31 3.38 11.15
N ILE A 28 -1.66 3.87 10.10
CA ILE A 28 -2.33 4.38 8.91
C ILE A 28 -3.13 3.25 8.26
N SER A 29 -4.43 3.43 8.14
CA SER A 29 -5.35 2.48 7.49
C SER A 29 -5.74 2.92 6.08
N CYS A 30 -5.72 4.22 5.79
CA CYS A 30 -6.06 4.77 4.48
C CYS A 30 -5.36 6.12 4.26
N VAL A 31 -4.99 6.38 3.00
CA VAL A 31 -4.50 7.70 2.56
C VAL A 31 -5.22 8.10 1.27
N ALA A 32 -5.45 9.40 1.11
CA ALA A 32 -5.97 10.01 -0.10
C ALA A 32 -5.22 11.33 -0.35
N SER A 33 -5.20 11.79 -1.60
CA SER A 33 -4.62 13.10 -1.94
C SER A 33 -5.47 13.82 -2.98
N CYS A 34 -5.46 15.15 -2.91
CA CYS A 34 -6.03 16.04 -3.91
C CYS A 34 -5.23 17.34 -3.97
N SER A 35 -4.80 17.79 -5.16
CA SER A 35 -4.10 19.07 -5.35
C SER A 35 -2.93 19.32 -4.38
N ASN A 36 -2.14 18.27 -4.09
CA ASN A 36 -0.99 18.25 -3.17
C ASN A 36 -1.35 18.39 -1.68
N LEU A 37 -2.60 18.12 -1.33
CA LEU A 37 -3.06 17.99 0.05
C LEU A 37 -3.35 16.52 0.35
N TRP A 38 -2.97 16.10 1.55
CA TRP A 38 -3.18 14.74 2.01
C TRP A 38 -4.35 14.65 2.99
N ALA A 39 -5.06 13.53 2.89
CA ALA A 39 -5.92 13.03 3.92
C ALA A 39 -5.41 11.66 4.36
N LEU A 40 -5.36 11.43 5.67
CA LEU A 40 -4.93 10.16 6.24
C LEU A 40 -5.84 9.77 7.40
N ILE A 41 -6.14 8.48 7.47
CA ILE A 41 -6.90 7.86 8.55
C ILE A 41 -5.96 6.89 9.26
N MET A 42 -5.91 6.97 10.58
CA MET A 42 -5.16 6.05 11.43
C MET A 42 -6.10 5.37 12.41
N ASP A 43 -5.85 4.10 12.70
CA ASP A 43 -6.69 3.24 13.53
C ASP A 43 -5.83 2.28 14.36
N ALA A 44 -6.21 2.06 15.62
CA ALA A 44 -5.62 1.03 16.48
C ALA A 44 -6.10 -0.39 16.12
N GLY A 45 -7.26 -0.52 15.46
CA GLY A 45 -7.92 -1.77 15.13
C GLY A 45 -7.44 -2.49 13.87
N THR A 46 -6.35 -2.02 13.24
CA THR A 46 -5.88 -2.54 11.94
C THR A 46 -5.33 -3.96 12.00
N GLY A 47 -4.88 -4.41 13.17
CA GLY A 47 -4.16 -5.68 13.32
C GLY A 47 -2.75 -5.68 12.71
N PHE A 48 -2.20 -4.49 12.42
CA PHE A 48 -0.81 -4.31 12.03
C PHE A 48 0.12 -4.39 13.25
N THR A 49 1.32 -4.92 13.03
CA THR A 49 2.37 -5.07 14.05
C THR A 49 3.57 -4.16 13.78
N SER A 50 3.72 -3.69 12.54
CA SER A 50 4.74 -2.70 12.14
C SER A 50 4.28 -1.98 10.90
N GLN A 51 4.69 -0.72 10.72
CA GLN A 51 4.36 0.08 9.55
C GLN A 51 5.52 0.99 9.17
N VAL A 52 5.73 1.14 7.88
CA VAL A 52 6.69 2.06 7.26
C VAL A 52 5.98 2.83 6.15
N TYR A 53 6.45 4.04 5.85
CA TYR A 53 5.93 4.83 4.75
C TYR A 53 7.05 5.59 4.06
N GLU A 54 6.81 5.95 2.80
CA GLU A 54 7.70 6.83 2.04
C GLU A 54 6.88 7.85 1.26
N MET A 55 7.27 9.11 1.40
CA MET A 55 6.80 10.21 0.57
C MET A 55 7.84 10.46 -0.52
N SER A 56 7.57 10.01 -1.74
CA SER A 56 8.50 10.13 -2.86
C SER A 56 8.04 11.18 -3.86
N PRO A 57 8.95 12.00 -4.43
CA PRO A 57 8.62 12.87 -5.55
C PRO A 57 8.28 12.09 -6.82
N ASN A 58 8.73 10.82 -6.91
CA ASN A 58 8.43 9.91 -8.01
C ASN A 58 7.20 9.06 -7.68
N PHE A 59 6.33 8.85 -8.66
CA PHE A 59 5.17 8.00 -8.50
C PHE A 59 5.64 6.55 -8.35
N LEU A 60 5.34 5.92 -7.20
CA LEU A 60 5.74 4.55 -6.84
C LEU A 60 7.24 4.31 -6.95
N HIS A 61 7.99 4.73 -5.93
CA HIS A 61 9.42 4.49 -5.82
C HIS A 61 9.74 2.98 -5.76
N LYS A 62 10.06 2.41 -6.92
CA LYS A 62 10.20 0.96 -7.12
C LYS A 62 11.24 0.30 -6.22
N GLU A 63 12.42 0.92 -6.11
CA GLU A 63 13.53 0.39 -5.32
C GLU A 63 13.15 0.28 -3.85
N TRP A 64 12.57 1.33 -3.27
CA TRP A 64 12.09 1.30 -1.88
C TRP A 64 11.00 0.25 -1.66
N ILE A 65 10.03 0.15 -2.57
CA ILE A 65 8.95 -0.85 -2.48
C ILE A 65 9.52 -2.27 -2.49
N MET A 66 10.48 -2.55 -3.39
CA MET A 66 11.13 -3.86 -3.48
C MET A 66 11.89 -4.20 -2.19
N ASP A 67 12.63 -3.25 -1.62
CA ASP A 67 13.34 -3.42 -0.35
C ASP A 67 12.40 -3.73 0.82
N GLN A 68 11.23 -3.08 0.87
CA GLN A 68 10.23 -3.34 1.91
C GLN A 68 9.54 -4.69 1.72
N TRP A 69 9.28 -5.10 0.47
CA TRP A 69 8.77 -6.43 0.16
C TRP A 69 9.71 -7.55 0.63
N ASP A 70 11.02 -7.40 0.44
CA ASP A 70 12.02 -8.36 0.92
C ASP A 70 12.05 -8.46 2.46
N LYS A 71 11.64 -7.37 3.14
CA LYS A 71 11.46 -7.33 4.60
C LYS A 71 10.09 -7.86 5.05
N ASN A 72 9.26 -8.37 4.16
CA ASN A 72 7.87 -8.83 4.41
C ASN A 72 6.89 -7.71 4.82
N TYR A 73 7.11 -6.48 4.37
CA TYR A 73 6.06 -5.46 4.42
C TYR A 73 5.18 -5.56 3.18
N TYR A 74 3.90 -5.21 3.30
CA TYR A 74 2.95 -5.20 2.19
C TYR A 74 2.33 -3.83 2.07
N ILE A 75 2.03 -3.39 0.86
CA ILE A 75 1.43 -2.08 0.66
C ILE A 75 -0.02 -2.11 1.12
N THR A 76 -0.32 -1.23 2.06
CA THR A 76 -1.63 -1.13 2.73
C THR A 76 -2.38 0.14 2.39
N ALA A 77 -1.67 1.20 2.00
CA ALA A 77 -2.28 2.43 1.53
C ALA A 77 -1.36 3.15 0.54
N LEU A 78 -1.94 3.82 -0.45
CA LEU A 78 -1.24 4.66 -1.44
C LEU A 78 -2.13 5.84 -1.80
N ALA A 79 -1.52 7.00 -1.99
CA ALA A 79 -2.13 8.06 -2.77
C ALA A 79 -1.08 8.81 -3.58
N GLY A 80 -1.50 9.30 -4.75
CA GLY A 80 -0.71 10.13 -5.64
C GLY A 80 -1.19 11.58 -5.62
N THR A 81 -0.30 12.49 -5.95
CA THR A 81 -0.58 13.90 -6.16
C THR A 81 -0.51 14.24 -7.65
N ASN A 82 -1.08 15.37 -8.05
CA ASN A 82 -1.05 15.83 -9.43
C ASN A 82 0.36 16.27 -9.88
N SER A 83 1.29 16.48 -8.93
CA SER A 83 2.71 16.73 -9.21
C SER A 83 3.51 15.46 -9.53
N GLY A 84 2.88 14.28 -9.50
CA GLY A 84 3.54 12.99 -9.72
C GLY A 84 4.17 12.39 -8.46
N SER A 85 4.10 13.09 -7.31
CA SER A 85 4.59 12.57 -6.03
C SER A 85 3.60 11.57 -5.44
N SER A 86 4.09 10.58 -4.68
CA SER A 86 3.25 9.53 -4.11
C SER A 86 3.66 9.16 -2.70
N LEU A 87 2.66 8.95 -1.84
CA LEU A 87 2.81 8.44 -0.49
C LEU A 87 2.47 6.95 -0.52
N VAL A 88 3.46 6.12 -0.21
CA VAL A 88 3.29 4.67 -0.11
C VAL A 88 3.39 4.28 1.36
N VAL A 89 2.41 3.55 1.86
CA VAL A 89 2.40 3.01 3.22
C VAL A 89 2.43 1.49 3.14
N MET A 90 3.40 0.87 3.83
CA MET A 90 3.54 -0.57 3.90
C MET A 90 3.53 -1.07 5.33
N SER A 91 2.80 -2.15 5.60
CA SER A 91 2.60 -2.68 6.95
C SER A 91 2.89 -4.17 7.05
N LYS A 92 3.23 -4.63 8.26
CA LYS A 92 3.26 -6.03 8.71
C LYS A 92 2.09 -6.26 9.65
N GLY A 93 1.54 -7.47 9.70
CA GLY A 93 0.38 -7.77 10.54
C GLY A 93 -0.32 -9.04 10.10
N LYS A 94 -1.58 -9.20 10.53
CA LYS A 94 -2.46 -10.30 10.08
C LYS A 94 -2.89 -10.13 8.61
N PHE A 95 -1.93 -10.20 7.71
CA PHE A 95 -2.19 -10.53 6.31
C PHE A 95 -2.36 -12.04 6.25
N SER A 96 -3.48 -12.49 5.70
CA SER A 96 -3.73 -13.92 5.52
C SER A 96 -2.52 -14.57 4.83
N GLU A 97 -1.88 -15.55 5.48
CA GLU A 97 -0.75 -16.34 4.93
C GLU A 97 -1.08 -16.99 3.57
N SER A 98 -2.35 -16.97 3.18
CA SER A 98 -2.85 -17.49 1.92
C SER A 98 -2.60 -16.60 0.70
N PHE A 99 -2.25 -15.32 0.85
CA PHE A 99 -2.00 -14.47 -0.31
C PHE A 99 -0.66 -14.83 -0.98
N PRO A 100 -0.64 -15.23 -2.28
CA PRO A 100 0.53 -15.84 -2.91
C PRO A 100 1.58 -14.81 -3.37
N PHE A 101 1.96 -13.88 -2.49
CA PHE A 101 2.85 -12.76 -2.84
C PHE A 101 4.20 -13.19 -3.41
N LYS A 102 4.85 -14.18 -2.78
CA LYS A 102 6.14 -14.72 -3.25
C LYS A 102 6.06 -15.26 -4.68
N TRP A 103 4.93 -15.87 -5.04
CA TRP A 103 4.69 -16.39 -6.38
C TRP A 103 4.46 -15.27 -7.39
N ILE A 104 3.67 -14.25 -7.04
CA ILE A 104 3.43 -13.07 -7.89
C ILE A 104 4.75 -12.35 -8.19
N ASN A 105 5.58 -12.10 -7.17
CA ASN A 105 6.90 -11.49 -7.36
C ASN A 105 7.81 -12.29 -8.30
N LYS A 106 7.78 -13.63 -8.19
CA LYS A 106 8.51 -14.50 -9.12
C LYS A 106 7.98 -14.33 -10.55
N LYS A 107 6.67 -14.27 -10.72
CA LYS A 107 6.01 -14.15 -12.02
C LYS A 107 6.22 -12.79 -12.69
N TRP A 108 6.27 -11.70 -11.92
CA TRP A 108 6.66 -10.39 -12.44
C TRP A 108 8.07 -10.40 -13.03
N ARG A 109 9.05 -11.02 -12.35
CA ARG A 109 10.41 -11.20 -12.91
C ARG A 109 10.45 -12.07 -14.16
N GLU A 110 9.45 -12.92 -14.37
CA GLU A 110 9.28 -13.75 -15.56
C GLU A 110 8.49 -13.05 -16.69
N GLY A 111 8.17 -11.75 -16.53
CA GLY A 111 7.44 -10.93 -17.49
C GLY A 111 5.92 -11.17 -17.53
N PHE A 112 5.36 -11.83 -16.52
CA PHE A 112 3.93 -11.97 -16.35
C PHE A 112 3.38 -10.83 -15.50
N TYR A 113 2.19 -10.36 -15.82
CA TYR A 113 1.50 -9.31 -15.09
C TYR A 113 0.12 -9.81 -14.65
N VAL A 114 -0.29 -9.48 -13.43
CA VAL A 114 -1.63 -9.78 -12.90
C VAL A 114 -2.68 -9.10 -13.78
N THR A 115 -3.62 -9.86 -14.32
CA THR A 115 -4.71 -9.36 -15.16
C THR A 115 -6.07 -9.52 -14.49
N SER A 116 -6.19 -10.44 -13.53
CA SER A 116 -7.41 -10.60 -12.73
C SER A 116 -7.10 -11.23 -11.37
N LEU A 117 -7.90 -10.90 -10.37
CA LEU A 117 -7.81 -11.41 -9.02
C LEU A 117 -9.22 -11.70 -8.49
N ALA A 118 -9.38 -12.85 -7.85
CA ALA A 118 -10.59 -13.20 -7.13
C ALA A 118 -10.22 -13.76 -5.74
N THR A 119 -11.11 -13.56 -4.77
CA THR A 119 -10.98 -14.15 -3.43
C THR A 119 -12.25 -14.89 -3.06
N ALA A 120 -12.10 -16.00 -2.35
CA ALA A 120 -13.20 -16.76 -1.76
C ALA A 120 -12.80 -17.17 -0.33
N GLY A 121 -13.26 -16.39 0.65
CA GLY A 121 -12.84 -16.55 2.05
C GLY A 121 -11.35 -16.29 2.21
N SER A 122 -10.59 -17.30 2.62
CA SER A 122 -9.13 -17.24 2.72
C SER A 122 -8.40 -17.69 1.45
N ARG A 123 -9.08 -18.03 0.35
CA ARG A 123 -8.43 -18.53 -0.87
C ARG A 123 -8.33 -17.45 -1.94
N TRP A 124 -7.26 -17.50 -2.73
CA TRP A 124 -6.99 -16.54 -3.80
C TRP A 124 -6.93 -17.22 -5.16
N GLY A 125 -7.60 -16.64 -6.15
CA GLY A 125 -7.38 -16.90 -7.57
C GLY A 125 -6.63 -15.71 -8.18
N VAL A 126 -5.45 -15.97 -8.76
CA VAL A 126 -4.64 -14.94 -9.44
C VAL A 126 -4.46 -15.36 -10.89
N VAL A 127 -4.87 -14.52 -11.83
CA VAL A 127 -4.63 -14.70 -13.27
C VAL A 127 -3.53 -13.74 -13.69
N MET A 128 -2.51 -14.24 -14.38
CA MET A 128 -1.43 -13.42 -14.91
C MET A 128 -1.19 -13.72 -16.40
N SER A 129 -0.93 -12.67 -17.18
CA SER A 129 -0.72 -12.75 -18.63
C SER A 129 0.60 -12.11 -19.04
N ARG A 130 1.15 -12.52 -20.19
CA ARG A 130 2.24 -11.82 -20.89
C ARG A 130 1.67 -10.87 -21.93
N ASN A 131 2.40 -9.80 -22.26
CA ASN A 131 1.94 -8.75 -23.19
C ASN A 131 0.59 -8.11 -22.80
N ALA A 132 0.32 -7.99 -21.49
CA ALA A 132 -0.91 -7.35 -21.00
C ALA A 132 -0.94 -5.82 -21.20
N GLY A 133 0.14 -5.22 -21.71
CA GLY A 133 0.27 -3.78 -21.90
C GLY A 133 0.66 -3.01 -20.62
N PHE A 134 0.89 -3.70 -19.50
CA PHE A 134 1.32 -3.09 -18.24
C PHE A 134 2.85 -2.93 -18.19
N SER A 135 3.32 -1.78 -17.69
CA SER A 135 4.74 -1.49 -17.47
C SER A 135 5.19 -1.75 -16.03
N ASP A 136 4.34 -1.47 -15.03
CA ASP A 136 4.62 -1.72 -13.61
C ASP A 136 3.33 -2.13 -12.88
N GLN A 137 3.46 -2.96 -11.84
CA GLN A 137 2.32 -3.40 -11.05
C GLN A 137 2.62 -3.36 -9.56
N VAL A 138 1.65 -2.88 -8.80
CA VAL A 138 1.76 -2.73 -7.36
C VAL A 138 0.57 -3.41 -6.70
N THR A 139 0.86 -4.30 -5.74
CA THR A 139 -0.17 -5.04 -5.00
C THR A 139 -0.63 -4.23 -3.80
N PHE A 140 -1.94 -3.97 -3.70
CA PHE A 140 -2.55 -3.40 -2.50
C PHE A 140 -3.39 -4.43 -1.77
N TYR A 141 -3.23 -4.48 -0.45
CA TYR A 141 -4.11 -5.24 0.42
C TYR A 141 -4.84 -4.30 1.36
N SER A 142 -6.16 -4.33 1.33
CA SER A 142 -7.00 -3.79 2.40
C SER A 142 -7.95 -4.87 2.92
N PHE A 143 -8.21 -4.82 4.22
CA PHE A 143 -9.17 -5.67 4.93
C PHE A 143 -10.60 -5.54 4.37
N LEU A 144 -10.92 -4.43 3.69
CA LEU A 144 -12.23 -4.12 3.12
C LEU A 144 -12.28 -4.20 1.59
N LEU A 145 -11.13 -4.11 0.90
CA LEU A 145 -11.06 -4.18 -0.56
C LEU A 145 -9.70 -4.71 -1.04
N SER A 146 -9.73 -5.73 -1.88
CA SER A 146 -8.55 -6.19 -2.62
C SER A 146 -8.56 -5.52 -4.00
N PHE A 147 -7.88 -4.38 -4.15
CA PHE A 147 -7.66 -3.77 -5.46
C PHE A 147 -6.18 -3.86 -5.82
N PHE A 148 -5.85 -4.22 -7.06
CA PHE A 148 -4.54 -3.88 -7.62
C PHE A 148 -4.64 -2.47 -8.19
N ALA A 149 -3.69 -1.59 -7.90
CA ALA A 149 -3.54 -0.38 -8.69
C ALA A 149 -2.69 -0.76 -9.91
N PHE A 150 -3.32 -0.72 -11.08
CA PHE A 150 -2.65 -0.88 -12.36
C PHE A 150 -2.02 0.47 -12.73
N LEU A 151 -0.73 0.47 -13.04
CA LEU A 151 -0.08 1.56 -13.78
C LEU A 151 0.13 1.12 -15.24
#